data_AF-A0A2N6CKX8-F1
#
_entry.id   AF-A0A2N6CKX8-F1
#
_cell.length_a   1.000
_cell.length_b   1.000
_cell.length_c   1.000
_cell.angle_alpha   90.00
_cell.angle_beta   90.00
_cell.angle_gamma   90.00
#
_symmetry.space_group_name_H-M   'P 1'
#
loop_
_entity.id
_entity.type
_entity.pdbx_description
1 polymer ?
#
loop_
_entity_poly.entity_id
_entity_poly.type
_entity_poly.pdbx_seq_one_letter_code
_entity_poly.pdbx_strand_id
1 'polypeptide(L)'
;MAVDTTQFDYKVLGYGERFSGDAATDNFAEVTYPQAVNRCENCHNRETEGATEAGDWLVSATTTVCGGCHVSGIVASDPDADSGLSTYSFQHPPEAVGGQLVPDGACTNCHGTNGFVATDEVHLKGSVLSEKLGEDFVFEILSAENVEPGDTPTITIRVTDPDGAPYDLVNDPEFDADNGSSLNLYVAWTTDDIYNGDENGLLLGERSDGRSVQAGSLDSGYPFRMRLQEIQPAVGAPNADGSYTVPYFATLPVDYSGDVMIALGGHPAGNAGTEAAPVYERAYAKSVVFYPGTPRAEIVAADNCQNCHGYLAFHGGNRNGDTQICLVCHNADLADGEEGFAFGYMIHNIHAASETYAGGEFAEVTYPQSLANCGACHEDGTYNAARATARAISTNPGADAAIWTDDTATTASSAQCGTCHSSSAAAGHFASNGGFIDVTKDPGLLGNPPVGQEACAVCHGAGSTFDTTLYHGD
;
A
#
# COMPACT_ATOMS: atom_id res chain seq x y z
N MET A 1 1.32 14.16 22.20
CA MET A 1 2.44 14.28 23.15
C MET A 1 3.45 13.24 22.73
N ALA A 2 4.62 13.65 22.25
CA ALA A 2 5.69 12.71 21.92
C ALA A 2 6.15 12.04 23.23
N VAL A 3 6.00 10.72 23.30
CA VAL A 3 6.66 9.93 24.33
C VAL A 3 8.15 9.98 23.98
N ASP A 4 9.00 10.34 24.94
CA ASP A 4 10.45 10.24 24.77
C ASP A 4 10.80 8.74 24.63
N THR A 5 11.02 8.29 23.39
CA THR A 5 11.28 6.89 23.05
C THR A 5 12.75 6.50 23.22
N THR A 6 13.65 7.46 23.48
CA THR A 6 15.10 7.21 23.58
C THR A 6 15.48 6.29 24.75
N GLN A 7 14.56 6.06 25.69
CA GLN A 7 14.73 5.16 26.83
C GLN A 7 14.80 3.67 26.43
N PHE A 8 14.31 3.30 25.25
CA PHE A 8 14.18 1.88 24.83
C PHE A 8 14.92 1.52 23.54
N ASP A 9 15.80 2.41 23.05
CA ASP A 9 16.64 2.13 21.89
C ASP A 9 17.45 0.83 22.07
N TYR A 10 17.38 -0.07 21.08
CA TYR A 10 18.25 -1.24 21.04
C TYR A 10 19.63 -0.84 20.51
N LYS A 11 20.64 -0.94 21.38
CA LYS A 11 22.03 -0.55 21.08
C LYS A 11 22.96 -1.73 21.25
N VAL A 12 23.83 -1.95 20.26
CA VAL A 12 24.88 -2.97 20.31
C VAL A 12 26.23 -2.27 20.37
N LEU A 13 27.14 -2.80 21.20
CA LEU A 13 28.54 -2.38 21.20
C LEU A 13 29.30 -3.23 20.18
N GLY A 14 29.68 -2.62 19.07
CA GLY A 14 30.33 -3.27 17.94
C GLY A 14 31.78 -3.68 18.20
N TYR A 15 32.37 -4.38 17.24
CA TYR A 15 33.79 -4.75 17.27
C TYR A 15 34.69 -3.51 17.12
N GLY A 16 35.55 -3.25 18.10
CA GLY A 16 36.51 -2.13 18.09
C GLY A 16 36.14 -0.99 19.04
N GLU A 17 34.86 -0.86 19.38
CA GLU A 17 34.32 0.18 20.26
C GLU A 17 34.63 -0.08 21.74
N ARG A 18 34.85 -1.35 22.08
CA ARG A 18 35.31 -1.79 23.40
C ARG A 18 36.68 -1.22 23.80
N PHE A 19 37.45 -0.67 22.85
CA PHE A 19 38.81 -0.17 23.06
C PHE A 19 39.02 1.32 22.71
N SER A 20 38.11 1.95 21.96
CA SER A 20 38.25 3.35 21.51
C SER A 20 37.80 4.39 22.54
N GLY A 21 36.93 4.00 23.49
CA GLY A 21 36.29 4.96 24.41
C GLY A 21 35.30 5.91 23.74
N ASP A 22 35.04 5.71 22.44
CA ASP A 22 34.07 6.44 21.65
C ASP A 22 32.82 5.57 21.55
N ALA A 23 31.76 5.97 22.25
CA ALA A 23 30.49 5.27 22.26
C ALA A 23 29.67 5.62 21.02
N ALA A 24 30.20 5.34 19.83
CA ALA A 24 29.42 5.34 18.59
C ALA A 24 28.54 4.08 18.56
N THR A 25 27.66 3.92 19.54
CA THR A 25 26.74 2.78 19.65
C THR A 25 26.05 2.53 18.30
N ASP A 26 26.17 1.32 17.76
CA ASP A 26 25.29 0.84 16.69
C ASP A 26 23.86 0.91 17.25
N ASN A 27 23.13 1.95 16.87
CA ASN A 27 21.78 2.25 17.34
C ASN A 27 20.78 1.77 16.30
N PHE A 28 19.93 0.82 16.66
CA PHE A 28 18.93 0.25 15.76
C PHE A 28 17.57 0.96 15.86
N ALA A 29 17.50 2.10 16.58
CA ALA A 29 16.28 2.89 16.69
C ALA A 29 15.82 3.52 15.36
N GLU A 30 16.70 3.61 14.36
CA GLU A 30 16.38 4.11 13.02
C GLU A 30 15.76 3.04 12.10
N VAL A 31 15.71 1.77 12.53
CA VAL A 31 15.14 0.69 11.71
C VAL A 31 13.63 0.86 11.57
N THR A 32 13.16 1.01 10.34
CA THR A 32 11.73 1.01 10.02
C THR A 32 11.30 -0.39 9.58
N TYR A 33 10.39 -1.01 10.34
CA TYR A 33 9.81 -2.30 9.97
C TYR A 33 8.48 -2.08 9.23
N PRO A 34 8.33 -2.54 7.97
CA PRO A 34 7.18 -2.19 7.12
C PRO A 34 5.86 -2.90 7.49
N GLN A 35 5.90 -3.85 8.42
CA GLN A 35 4.73 -4.61 8.86
C GLN A 35 4.34 -4.25 10.29
N ALA A 36 3.13 -4.65 10.69
CA ALA A 36 2.75 -4.62 12.09
C ALA A 36 3.66 -5.59 12.89
N VAL A 37 4.29 -5.08 13.95
CA VAL A 37 5.24 -5.85 14.78
C VAL A 37 4.62 -7.09 15.45
N ASN A 38 3.29 -7.14 15.53
CA ASN A 38 2.53 -8.29 16.04
C ASN A 38 2.20 -9.34 14.96
N ARG A 39 2.69 -9.20 13.73
CA ARG A 39 2.63 -10.26 12.71
C ARG A 39 3.81 -11.22 12.88
N CYS A 40 3.64 -12.17 13.79
CA CYS A 40 4.69 -13.14 14.14
C CYS A 40 5.07 -14.03 12.94
N GLU A 41 4.09 -14.38 12.11
CA GLU A 41 4.20 -15.31 10.99
C GLU A 41 5.19 -14.86 9.91
N ASN A 42 5.59 -13.58 9.89
CA ASN A 42 6.62 -13.12 8.97
C ASN A 42 7.98 -13.78 9.24
N CYS A 43 8.30 -14.03 10.51
CA CYS A 43 9.54 -14.68 10.93
C CYS A 43 9.31 -16.09 11.49
N HIS A 44 8.12 -16.35 12.04
CA HIS A 44 7.79 -17.55 12.78
C HIS A 44 6.72 -18.38 12.08
N ASN A 45 7.14 -19.40 11.35
CA ASN A 45 6.20 -20.40 10.85
C ASN A 45 5.72 -21.31 11.97
N ARG A 46 4.44 -21.70 11.96
CA ARG A 46 3.91 -22.68 12.93
C ARG A 46 4.53 -24.07 12.76
N GLU A 47 4.77 -24.45 11.51
CA GLU A 47 5.46 -25.67 11.12
C GLU A 47 6.38 -25.34 9.94
N THR A 48 7.58 -25.93 9.91
CA THR A 48 8.49 -25.80 8.76
C THR A 48 9.24 -27.11 8.61
N GLU A 49 9.29 -27.62 7.37
CA GLU A 49 10.02 -28.84 7.07
C GLU A 49 11.50 -28.66 7.45
N GLY A 50 11.99 -29.50 8.37
CA GLY A 50 13.36 -29.43 8.89
C GLY A 50 13.57 -28.56 10.12
N ALA A 51 12.57 -27.78 10.58
CA ALA A 51 12.62 -27.04 11.84
C ALA A 51 11.63 -27.62 12.86
N THR A 52 12.09 -28.59 13.66
CA THR A 52 11.26 -29.32 14.63
C THR A 52 10.72 -28.46 15.78
N GLU A 53 11.25 -27.24 15.93
CA GLU A 53 10.95 -26.28 17.01
C GLU A 53 10.29 -25.00 16.47
N ALA A 54 9.82 -25.00 15.22
CA ALA A 54 9.23 -23.82 14.58
C ALA A 54 8.06 -23.20 15.38
N GLY A 55 7.26 -24.05 16.07
CA GLY A 55 6.14 -23.63 16.91
C GLY A 55 6.50 -23.12 18.31
N ASP A 56 7.78 -23.05 18.70
CA ASP A 56 8.18 -22.73 20.08
C ASP A 56 7.69 -21.35 20.55
N TRP A 57 7.51 -20.38 19.65
CA TRP A 57 6.98 -19.04 19.96
C TRP A 57 5.54 -19.06 20.48
N LEU A 58 4.78 -20.14 20.24
CA LEU A 58 3.42 -20.32 20.75
C LEU A 58 3.38 -20.90 22.16
N VAL A 59 4.43 -21.61 22.58
CA VAL A 59 4.44 -22.40 23.82
C VAL A 59 5.53 -21.98 24.81
N SER A 60 6.42 -21.07 24.40
CA SER A 60 7.44 -20.47 25.25
C SER A 60 7.10 -19.01 25.56
N ALA A 61 7.20 -18.65 26.84
CA ALA A 61 7.05 -17.28 27.29
C ALA A 61 8.13 -17.02 28.35
N THR A 62 9.00 -16.05 28.08
CA THR A 62 10.07 -15.62 28.98
C THR A 62 10.18 -14.10 28.93
N THR A 63 10.73 -13.53 29.99
CA THR A 63 11.02 -12.10 30.08
C THR A 63 11.99 -11.63 28.98
N THR A 64 12.90 -12.50 28.51
CA THR A 64 13.86 -12.15 27.44
C THR A 64 13.23 -12.18 26.04
N VAL A 65 12.24 -13.04 25.80
CA VAL A 65 11.53 -13.11 24.51
C VAL A 65 10.43 -12.04 24.45
N CYS A 66 9.52 -12.03 25.43
CA CYS A 66 8.40 -11.09 25.44
C CYS A 66 8.86 -9.65 25.72
N GLY A 67 9.94 -9.50 26.50
CA GLY A 67 10.51 -8.22 26.84
C GLY A 67 11.11 -7.47 25.64
N GLY A 68 11.49 -8.16 24.56
CA GLY A 68 11.98 -7.50 23.34
C GLY A 68 10.99 -6.47 22.77
N CYS A 69 9.69 -6.71 22.93
CA CYS A 69 8.63 -5.77 22.52
C CYS A 69 7.91 -5.13 23.72
N HIS A 70 7.71 -5.86 24.82
CA HIS A 70 7.04 -5.37 26.02
C HIS A 70 8.01 -4.75 27.04
N VAL A 71 8.99 -3.98 26.56
CA VAL A 71 10.09 -3.42 27.35
C VAL A 71 9.65 -2.66 28.61
N SER A 72 8.50 -1.97 28.55
CA SER A 72 8.00 -1.14 29.65
C SER A 72 7.60 -1.92 30.90
N GLY A 73 7.32 -3.22 30.76
CA GLY A 73 6.98 -4.10 31.88
C GLY A 73 8.17 -4.85 32.45
N ILE A 74 9.35 -4.83 31.82
CA ILE A 74 10.51 -5.58 32.33
C ILE A 74 11.06 -4.94 33.59
N VAL A 75 11.22 -5.76 34.63
CA VAL A 75 11.90 -5.38 35.87
C VAL A 75 13.07 -6.34 36.09
N ALA A 76 14.28 -5.79 36.11
CA ALA A 76 15.50 -6.51 36.42
C ALA A 76 15.90 -6.31 37.89
N SER A 77 16.40 -7.36 38.53
CA SER A 77 17.06 -7.23 39.83
C SER A 77 18.42 -6.53 39.68
N ASP A 78 18.97 -6.05 40.79
CA ASP A 78 20.40 -5.76 40.86
C ASP A 78 21.20 -6.99 40.39
N PRO A 79 22.31 -6.81 39.65
CA PRO A 79 23.16 -7.91 39.24
C PRO A 79 23.70 -8.68 40.45
N ASP A 80 23.62 -10.00 40.39
CA ASP A 80 24.23 -10.86 41.41
C ASP A 80 25.75 -10.60 41.46
N ALA A 81 26.28 -10.42 42.66
CA ALA A 81 27.66 -9.94 42.84
C ALA A 81 28.73 -10.94 42.37
N ASP A 82 28.39 -12.23 42.32
CA ASP A 82 29.33 -13.30 41.93
C ASP A 82 29.24 -13.63 40.44
N SER A 83 28.03 -13.70 39.89
CA SER A 83 27.79 -14.04 38.47
C SER A 83 27.71 -12.82 37.54
N GLY A 84 27.42 -11.64 38.08
CA GLY A 84 27.16 -10.42 37.32
C GLY A 84 25.83 -10.44 36.55
N LEU A 85 24.96 -11.43 36.80
CA LEU A 85 23.70 -11.60 36.08
C LEU A 85 22.53 -11.07 36.91
N SER A 86 21.60 -10.37 36.25
CA SER A 86 20.31 -10.00 36.84
C SER A 86 19.30 -11.14 36.69
N THR A 87 18.36 -11.22 37.63
CA THR A 87 17.10 -11.96 37.45
C THR A 87 16.04 -11.03 36.89
N TYR A 88 15.12 -11.58 36.10
CA TYR A 88 14.12 -10.79 35.39
C TYR A 88 12.71 -11.16 35.85
N SER A 89 11.83 -10.17 35.79
CA SER A 89 10.41 -10.27 36.09
C SER A 89 9.62 -9.31 35.20
N PHE A 90 8.32 -9.52 35.08
CA PHE A 90 7.44 -8.67 34.30
C PHE A 90 6.35 -8.06 35.20
N GLN A 91 6.32 -6.73 35.23
CA GLN A 91 5.30 -5.93 35.87
C GLN A 91 4.14 -5.73 34.89
N HIS A 92 3.04 -6.43 35.14
CA HIS A 92 1.83 -6.28 34.33
C HIS A 92 1.21 -4.89 34.54
N PRO A 93 0.53 -4.33 33.53
CA PRO A 93 -0.26 -3.12 33.71
C PRO A 93 -1.42 -3.38 34.71
N PRO A 94 -1.92 -2.36 35.42
CA PRO A 94 -2.97 -2.54 36.44
C PRO A 94 -4.22 -3.28 35.95
N GLU A 95 -4.56 -3.11 34.67
CA GLU A 95 -5.70 -3.72 34.00
C GLU A 95 -5.50 -5.22 33.77
N ALA A 96 -4.25 -5.70 33.73
CA ALA A 96 -3.91 -7.11 33.58
C ALA A 96 -3.46 -7.70 34.93
N VAL A 97 -4.13 -8.77 35.36
CA VAL A 97 -3.83 -9.49 36.63
C VAL A 97 -3.67 -8.57 37.86
N GLY A 98 -4.29 -7.38 37.86
CA GLY A 98 -4.21 -6.41 38.95
C GLY A 98 -2.83 -5.76 39.14
N GLY A 99 -1.99 -5.73 38.09
CA GLY A 99 -0.64 -5.20 38.17
C GLY A 99 0.32 -6.09 38.95
N GLN A 100 0.20 -7.41 38.80
CA GLN A 100 1.13 -8.34 39.46
C GLN A 100 2.51 -8.35 38.80
N LEU A 101 3.54 -8.43 39.65
CA LEU A 101 4.91 -8.72 39.26
C LEU A 101 5.09 -10.24 39.17
N VAL A 102 5.41 -10.74 37.98
CA VAL A 102 5.58 -12.18 37.74
C VAL A 102 7.05 -12.48 37.41
N PRO A 103 7.72 -13.37 38.15
CA PRO A 103 9.11 -13.73 37.87
C PRO A 103 9.23 -14.58 36.59
N ASP A 104 10.39 -14.50 35.95
CA ASP A 104 10.72 -15.36 34.82
C ASP A 104 10.58 -16.85 35.17
N GLY A 105 10.14 -17.66 34.21
CA GLY A 105 9.84 -19.09 34.41
C GLY A 105 8.44 -19.41 34.96
N ALA A 106 7.63 -18.40 35.31
CA ALA A 106 6.21 -18.58 35.68
C ALA A 106 5.23 -18.13 34.58
N CYS A 107 5.72 -17.64 33.45
CA CYS A 107 4.92 -17.03 32.39
C CYS A 107 3.96 -18.02 31.74
N THR A 108 4.41 -19.25 31.49
CA THR A 108 3.62 -20.29 30.79
C THR A 108 2.47 -20.87 31.60
N ASN A 109 2.38 -20.52 32.89
CA ASN A 109 1.18 -20.82 33.69
C ASN A 109 -0.06 -20.06 33.17
N CYS A 110 0.15 -18.95 32.47
CA CYS A 110 -0.91 -18.11 31.92
C CYS A 110 -0.78 -17.94 30.39
N HIS A 111 0.43 -17.75 29.88
CA HIS A 111 0.72 -17.38 28.48
C HIS A 111 1.20 -18.56 27.63
N GLY A 112 0.66 -18.70 26.42
CA GLY A 112 1.00 -19.73 25.44
C GLY A 112 -0.18 -20.68 25.17
N THR A 113 -0.04 -21.59 24.20
CA THR A 113 -1.14 -22.44 23.70
C THR A 113 -1.81 -23.31 24.76
N ASN A 114 -1.07 -23.68 25.82
CA ASN A 114 -1.60 -24.47 26.95
C ASN A 114 -2.05 -23.60 28.14
N GLY A 115 -1.84 -22.29 28.07
CA GLY A 115 -2.32 -21.31 29.05
C GLY A 115 -3.75 -20.86 28.75
N PHE A 116 -4.26 -19.92 29.53
CA PHE A 116 -5.56 -19.26 29.24
C PHE A 116 -5.41 -17.98 28.42
N VAL A 117 -4.16 -17.59 28.10
CA VAL A 117 -3.80 -16.47 27.22
C VAL A 117 -2.95 -17.01 26.08
N ALA A 118 -3.58 -17.44 24.98
CA ALA A 118 -2.86 -17.96 23.83
C ALA A 118 -2.12 -16.82 23.10
N THR A 119 -0.84 -17.05 22.76
CA THR A 119 0.03 -16.04 22.15
C THR A 119 -0.52 -15.56 20.81
N ASP A 120 -0.99 -16.46 19.96
CA ASP A 120 -1.57 -16.12 18.65
C ASP A 120 -2.88 -15.34 18.78
N GLU A 121 -3.75 -15.70 19.73
CA GLU A 121 -5.01 -14.98 19.96
C GLU A 121 -4.79 -13.53 20.42
N VAL A 122 -3.85 -13.29 21.35
CA VAL A 122 -3.65 -11.93 21.88
C VAL A 122 -2.93 -10.98 20.92
N HIS A 123 -2.18 -11.53 19.96
CA HIS A 123 -1.50 -10.77 18.92
C HIS A 123 -2.36 -10.58 17.66
N LEU A 124 -3.50 -11.28 17.54
CA LEU A 124 -4.51 -11.04 16.50
C LEU A 124 -5.29 -9.73 16.78
N LYS A 125 -4.65 -8.58 16.52
CA LYS A 125 -5.18 -7.24 16.79
C LYS A 125 -4.75 -6.24 15.72
N GLY A 126 -5.45 -5.11 15.68
CA GLY A 126 -5.13 -4.03 14.74
C GLY A 126 -5.20 -4.52 13.29
N SER A 127 -4.22 -4.14 12.48
CA SER A 127 -4.19 -4.52 11.06
C SER A 127 -4.12 -6.04 10.83
N VAL A 128 -3.52 -6.81 11.74
CA VAL A 128 -3.48 -8.28 11.64
C VAL A 128 -4.89 -8.88 11.79
N LEU A 129 -5.68 -8.36 12.73
CA LEU A 129 -7.10 -8.75 12.86
C LEU A 129 -7.91 -8.27 11.65
N SER A 130 -7.70 -7.03 11.21
CA SER A 130 -8.41 -6.48 10.05
C SER A 130 -8.19 -7.29 8.78
N GLU A 131 -6.95 -7.70 8.50
CA GLU A 131 -6.65 -8.61 7.39
C GLU A 131 -7.33 -9.97 7.57
N LYS A 132 -7.26 -10.55 8.78
CA LYS A 132 -7.89 -11.84 9.04
C LYS A 132 -9.40 -11.81 8.80
N LEU A 133 -10.08 -10.76 9.24
CA LEU A 133 -11.50 -10.52 8.96
C LEU A 133 -11.75 -10.24 7.47
N GLY A 134 -10.78 -9.67 6.77
CA GLY A 134 -10.82 -9.44 5.33
C GLY A 134 -10.90 -10.73 4.51
N GLU A 135 -10.41 -11.84 5.05
CA GLU A 135 -10.50 -13.16 4.41
C GLU A 135 -11.95 -13.64 4.25
N ASP A 136 -12.89 -13.13 5.06
CA ASP A 136 -14.31 -13.49 4.99
C ASP A 136 -15.03 -12.84 3.79
N PHE A 137 -14.36 -11.98 3.02
CA PHE A 137 -14.99 -11.23 1.93
C PHE A 137 -14.22 -11.37 0.61
N VAL A 138 -14.91 -11.87 -0.41
CA VAL A 138 -14.42 -11.99 -1.77
C VAL A 138 -15.16 -10.99 -2.66
N PHE A 139 -14.44 -9.96 -3.12
CA PHE A 139 -14.96 -8.94 -4.04
C PHE A 139 -14.84 -9.37 -5.49
N GLU A 140 -15.91 -9.19 -6.26
CA GLU A 140 -15.95 -9.51 -7.68
C GLU A 140 -16.63 -8.42 -8.48
N ILE A 141 -16.08 -8.12 -9.66
CA ILE A 141 -16.74 -7.39 -10.74
C ILE A 141 -16.95 -8.40 -11.87
N LEU A 142 -18.21 -8.72 -12.17
CA LEU A 142 -18.56 -9.79 -13.09
C LEU A 142 -18.65 -9.31 -14.54
N SER A 143 -19.15 -8.09 -14.74
CA SER A 143 -19.30 -7.49 -16.06
C SER A 143 -19.48 -5.97 -15.99
N ALA A 144 -19.21 -5.30 -17.09
CA ALA A 144 -19.59 -3.91 -17.31
C ALA A 144 -20.11 -3.72 -18.73
N GLU A 145 -21.20 -2.97 -18.85
CA GLU A 145 -21.86 -2.61 -20.11
C GLU A 145 -21.90 -1.09 -20.26
N ASN A 146 -22.05 -0.59 -21.49
CA ASN A 146 -22.10 0.84 -21.81
C ASN A 146 -20.85 1.59 -21.31
N VAL A 147 -19.67 1.08 -21.68
CA VAL A 147 -18.36 1.60 -21.25
C VAL A 147 -17.64 2.38 -22.36
N GLU A 148 -18.34 2.72 -23.45
CA GLU A 148 -17.78 3.54 -24.52
C GLU A 148 -17.79 5.04 -24.14
N PRO A 149 -16.97 5.89 -24.79
CA PRO A 149 -17.01 7.33 -24.57
C PRO A 149 -18.41 7.94 -24.73
N GLY A 150 -18.86 8.70 -23.73
CA GLY A 150 -20.20 9.31 -23.70
C GLY A 150 -21.32 8.40 -23.19
N ASP A 151 -21.05 7.14 -22.86
CA ASP A 151 -22.03 6.25 -22.24
C ASP A 151 -22.07 6.41 -20.71
N THR A 152 -23.18 6.00 -20.09
CA THR A 152 -23.26 5.81 -18.63
C THR A 152 -23.14 4.33 -18.31
N PRO A 153 -22.06 3.89 -17.63
CA PRO A 153 -21.82 2.48 -17.37
C PRO A 153 -22.90 1.81 -16.55
N THR A 154 -23.08 0.52 -16.78
CA THR A 154 -23.82 -0.38 -15.90
C THR A 154 -22.90 -1.52 -15.51
N ILE A 155 -22.66 -1.69 -14.21
CA ILE A 155 -21.60 -2.55 -13.69
C ILE A 155 -22.21 -3.60 -12.77
N THR A 156 -21.93 -4.88 -13.03
CA THR A 156 -22.41 -5.97 -12.19
C THR A 156 -21.31 -6.37 -11.22
N ILE A 157 -21.59 -6.24 -9.92
CA ILE A 157 -20.68 -6.59 -8.83
C ILE A 157 -21.27 -7.71 -7.98
N ARG A 158 -20.41 -8.44 -7.29
CA ARG A 158 -20.81 -9.43 -6.28
C ARG A 158 -19.82 -9.41 -5.13
N VAL A 159 -20.32 -9.65 -3.93
CA VAL A 159 -19.48 -9.93 -2.75
C VAL A 159 -19.96 -11.25 -2.16
N THR A 160 -19.02 -12.15 -1.89
CA THR A 160 -19.28 -13.47 -1.32
C THR A 160 -18.39 -13.75 -0.13
N ASP A 161 -18.76 -14.73 0.69
CA ASP A 161 -17.82 -15.40 1.58
C ASP A 161 -16.88 -16.34 0.79
N PRO A 162 -15.82 -16.90 1.41
CA PRO A 162 -14.92 -17.84 0.73
C PRO A 162 -15.58 -19.13 0.21
N ASP A 163 -16.73 -19.50 0.78
CA ASP A 163 -17.51 -20.66 0.36
C ASP A 163 -18.46 -20.35 -0.82
N GLY A 164 -18.53 -19.08 -1.24
CA GLY A 164 -19.30 -18.57 -2.36
C GLY A 164 -20.74 -18.16 -2.01
N ALA A 165 -21.10 -18.07 -0.73
CA ALA A 165 -22.39 -17.54 -0.32
C ALA A 165 -22.40 -16.00 -0.50
N PRO A 166 -23.39 -15.43 -1.21
CA PRO A 166 -23.43 -13.99 -1.46
C PRO A 166 -23.87 -13.21 -0.23
N TYR A 167 -23.21 -12.07 -0.01
CA TYR A 167 -23.66 -11.05 0.95
C TYR A 167 -24.76 -10.18 0.35
N ASP A 168 -25.75 -9.81 1.17
CA ASP A 168 -26.74 -8.79 0.84
C ASP A 168 -26.19 -7.39 1.17
N LEU A 169 -25.72 -6.69 0.14
CA LEU A 169 -25.12 -5.36 0.28
C LEU A 169 -26.06 -4.29 0.87
N VAL A 170 -27.38 -4.54 0.93
CA VAL A 170 -28.38 -3.60 1.42
C VAL A 170 -28.76 -3.87 2.88
N ASN A 171 -28.79 -5.14 3.29
CA ASN A 171 -29.37 -5.54 4.57
C ASN A 171 -28.37 -6.19 5.53
N ASP A 172 -27.24 -6.72 5.04
CA ASP A 172 -26.26 -7.37 5.91
C ASP A 172 -25.48 -6.34 6.71
N PRO A 173 -25.25 -6.59 8.01
CA PRO A 173 -24.58 -5.64 8.90
C PRO A 173 -23.12 -5.35 8.50
N GLU A 174 -22.49 -6.27 7.78
CA GLU A 174 -21.15 -6.12 7.19
C GLU A 174 -21.09 -4.96 6.18
N PHE A 175 -22.23 -4.58 5.59
CA PHE A 175 -22.39 -3.48 4.65
C PHE A 175 -23.22 -2.31 5.22
N ASP A 176 -23.30 -2.21 6.54
CA ASP A 176 -23.91 -1.06 7.21
C ASP A 176 -22.86 0.02 7.53
N ALA A 177 -23.11 1.24 7.06
CA ALA A 177 -22.25 2.40 7.35
C ALA A 177 -22.21 2.76 8.84
N ASP A 178 -23.26 2.44 9.61
CA ASP A 178 -23.30 2.66 11.06
C ASP A 178 -22.33 1.71 11.80
N ASN A 179 -22.00 0.56 11.21
CA ASN A 179 -20.94 -0.35 11.68
C ASN A 179 -19.54 0.06 11.16
N GLY A 180 -19.43 1.21 10.49
CA GLY A 180 -18.17 1.69 9.93
C GLY A 180 -17.77 1.01 8.62
N SER A 181 -18.72 0.37 7.91
CA SER A 181 -18.46 -0.27 6.62
C SER A 181 -18.19 0.75 5.51
N SER A 182 -17.35 0.36 4.56
CA SER A 182 -17.16 1.07 3.30
C SER A 182 -17.02 0.09 2.13
N LEU A 183 -17.67 0.44 1.02
CA LEU A 183 -17.47 -0.17 -0.28
C LEU A 183 -17.45 0.94 -1.32
N ASN A 184 -16.60 0.82 -2.33
CA ASN A 184 -16.43 1.86 -3.31
C ASN A 184 -16.16 1.28 -4.68
N LEU A 185 -16.93 1.77 -5.66
CA LEU A 185 -16.83 1.41 -7.06
C LEU A 185 -16.19 2.55 -7.85
N TYR A 186 -14.99 2.28 -8.35
CA TYR A 186 -14.17 3.22 -9.11
C TYR A 186 -14.28 2.95 -10.59
N VAL A 187 -14.32 4.03 -11.37
CA VAL A 187 -14.20 3.98 -12.82
C VAL A 187 -13.12 4.99 -13.22
N ALA A 188 -12.08 4.48 -13.86
CA ALA A 188 -10.90 5.21 -14.32
C ALA A 188 -10.65 4.92 -15.80
N TRP A 189 -9.86 5.77 -16.45
CA TRP A 189 -9.45 5.61 -17.85
C TRP A 189 -8.13 6.35 -18.09
N THR A 190 -7.28 5.94 -19.03
CA THR A 190 -7.38 4.79 -19.95
C THR A 190 -6.49 3.63 -19.48
N THR A 191 -6.72 2.41 -19.94
CA THR A 191 -5.85 1.27 -19.63
C THR A 191 -4.45 1.36 -20.23
N ASP A 192 -4.22 2.20 -21.25
CA ASP A 192 -2.89 2.45 -21.80
C ASP A 192 -2.04 3.20 -20.78
N ASP A 193 -2.52 4.33 -20.27
CA ASP A 193 -1.99 5.06 -19.12
C ASP A 193 -3.11 5.84 -18.46
N ILE A 194 -3.39 5.51 -17.19
CA ILE A 194 -4.54 6.08 -16.48
C ILE A 194 -4.26 7.56 -16.28
N TYR A 195 -5.27 8.41 -16.42
CA TYR A 195 -5.13 9.83 -16.17
C TYR A 195 -6.43 10.52 -15.73
N ASN A 196 -7.58 9.88 -15.95
CA ASN A 196 -8.89 10.36 -15.49
C ASN A 196 -9.26 11.79 -15.94
N GLY A 197 -8.86 12.13 -17.16
CA GLY A 197 -9.16 13.42 -17.79
C GLY A 197 -9.61 13.26 -19.24
N ASP A 198 -9.40 14.32 -20.03
CA ASP A 198 -9.43 14.28 -21.49
C ASP A 198 -8.05 14.61 -22.11
N GLU A 199 -7.95 14.39 -23.42
CA GLU A 199 -6.74 14.70 -24.19
C GLU A 199 -6.51 16.20 -24.43
N ASN A 200 -7.46 17.07 -24.03
CA ASN A 200 -7.35 18.52 -24.15
C ASN A 200 -6.74 19.18 -22.91
N GLY A 201 -6.48 18.42 -21.85
CA GLY A 201 -5.88 18.95 -20.63
C GLY A 201 -6.75 18.88 -19.39
N LEU A 202 -8.04 18.56 -19.53
CA LEU A 202 -9.00 18.70 -18.45
C LEU A 202 -9.09 17.42 -17.63
N LEU A 203 -8.98 17.55 -16.32
CA LEU A 203 -9.18 16.47 -15.36
C LEU A 203 -10.65 16.41 -14.95
N LEU A 204 -11.19 15.19 -14.87
CA LEU A 204 -12.64 14.97 -14.88
C LEU A 204 -13.16 14.20 -13.66
N GLY A 205 -12.29 13.85 -12.71
CA GLY A 205 -12.68 13.10 -11.51
C GLY A 205 -13.91 13.66 -10.79
N GLU A 206 -14.80 12.75 -10.37
CA GLU A 206 -16.06 13.07 -9.70
C GLU A 206 -16.39 12.00 -8.65
N ARG A 207 -17.08 12.40 -7.59
CA ARG A 207 -17.62 11.52 -6.57
C ARG A 207 -19.13 11.62 -6.56
N SER A 208 -19.78 10.50 -6.27
CA SER A 208 -21.24 10.40 -6.10
C SER A 208 -21.82 11.34 -5.03
N ASP A 209 -20.98 11.92 -4.15
CA ASP A 209 -21.37 12.95 -3.17
C ASP A 209 -21.34 14.39 -3.73
N GLY A 210 -21.16 14.54 -5.05
CA GLY A 210 -21.20 15.82 -5.78
C GLY A 210 -19.88 16.58 -5.80
N ARG A 211 -18.78 16.00 -5.30
CA ARG A 211 -17.44 16.58 -5.42
C ARG A 211 -16.84 16.25 -6.78
N SER A 212 -16.24 17.24 -7.44
CA SER A 212 -15.47 17.05 -8.68
C SER A 212 -14.19 17.87 -8.69
N VAL A 213 -13.25 17.43 -9.55
CA VAL A 213 -11.98 18.13 -9.82
C VAL A 213 -12.25 19.48 -10.50
N GLN A 214 -13.18 19.53 -11.44
CA GLN A 214 -13.58 20.77 -12.13
C GLN A 214 -14.18 21.84 -11.20
N ALA A 215 -14.66 21.45 -10.02
CA ALA A 215 -15.13 22.36 -8.98
C ALA A 215 -14.04 22.72 -7.95
N GLY A 216 -12.80 22.23 -8.13
CA GLY A 216 -11.68 22.43 -7.20
C GLY A 216 -11.86 21.73 -5.85
N SER A 217 -12.73 20.72 -5.78
CA SER A 217 -13.08 20.03 -4.52
C SER A 217 -12.35 18.71 -4.29
N LEU A 218 -11.59 18.28 -5.29
CA LEU A 218 -10.75 17.09 -5.35
C LEU A 218 -9.41 17.50 -5.97
N ASP A 219 -8.37 16.73 -5.69
CA ASP A 219 -7.05 16.95 -6.30
C ASP A 219 -7.03 16.36 -7.73
N SER A 220 -5.97 16.65 -8.47
CA SER A 220 -5.79 16.23 -9.86
C SER A 220 -5.78 14.70 -10.01
N GLY A 221 -6.01 14.15 -11.22
CA GLY A 221 -5.88 12.70 -11.47
C GLY A 221 -6.87 11.77 -10.78
N TYR A 222 -7.89 12.26 -10.05
CA TYR A 222 -8.88 11.40 -9.39
C TYR A 222 -9.85 10.71 -10.38
N PRO A 223 -10.27 9.47 -10.11
CA PRO A 223 -11.25 8.74 -10.92
C PRO A 223 -12.68 9.20 -10.65
N PHE A 224 -13.64 8.62 -11.36
CA PHE A 224 -15.00 8.53 -10.84
C PHE A 224 -15.08 7.56 -9.66
N ARG A 225 -15.82 7.93 -8.62
CA ARG A 225 -16.03 7.09 -7.42
C ARG A 225 -17.49 7.13 -6.97
N MET A 226 -18.09 5.95 -6.88
CA MET A 226 -19.38 5.72 -6.22
C MET A 226 -19.16 5.04 -4.87
N ARG A 227 -19.78 5.52 -3.79
CA ARG A 227 -19.67 4.90 -2.45
C ARG A 227 -20.83 3.98 -2.15
N LEU A 228 -20.66 3.14 -1.13
CA LEU A 228 -21.68 2.25 -0.58
C LEU A 228 -23.03 2.95 -0.37
N GLN A 229 -23.01 4.16 0.21
CA GLN A 229 -24.21 4.95 0.48
C GLN A 229 -25.00 5.33 -0.77
N GLU A 230 -24.36 5.40 -1.93
CA GLU A 230 -25.03 5.64 -3.21
C GLU A 230 -25.24 4.35 -4.02
N ILE A 231 -24.41 3.33 -3.83
CA ILE A 231 -24.60 1.98 -4.42
C ILE A 231 -25.91 1.37 -3.89
N GLN A 232 -26.10 1.32 -2.57
CA GLN A 232 -27.26 0.71 -1.92
C GLN A 232 -28.62 1.20 -2.45
N PRO A 233 -28.90 2.51 -2.54
CA PRO A 233 -30.16 2.99 -3.11
C PRO A 233 -30.23 2.90 -4.64
N ALA A 234 -29.09 2.79 -5.34
CA ALA A 234 -29.06 2.63 -6.78
C ALA A 234 -29.36 1.20 -7.24
N VAL A 235 -29.10 0.22 -6.38
CA VAL A 235 -29.36 -1.19 -6.66
C VAL A 235 -30.74 -1.61 -6.17
N GLY A 236 -31.39 -2.51 -6.93
CA GLY A 236 -32.64 -3.15 -6.55
C GLY A 236 -32.42 -4.41 -5.70
N ALA A 237 -33.34 -5.36 -5.81
CA ALA A 237 -33.11 -6.71 -5.28
C ALA A 237 -31.92 -7.37 -5.99
N PRO A 238 -31.15 -8.24 -5.31
CA PRO A 238 -30.05 -8.96 -5.94
C PRO A 238 -30.55 -9.85 -7.09
N ASN A 239 -29.67 -10.08 -8.06
CA ASN A 239 -29.85 -11.05 -9.12
C ASN A 239 -29.91 -12.48 -8.54
N ALA A 240 -30.33 -13.45 -9.36
CA ALA A 240 -30.50 -14.85 -8.92
C ALA A 240 -29.20 -15.51 -8.41
N ASP A 241 -28.04 -14.98 -8.81
CA ASP A 241 -26.70 -15.43 -8.41
C ASP A 241 -26.10 -14.60 -7.26
N GLY A 242 -26.90 -13.72 -6.64
CA GLY A 242 -26.47 -12.83 -5.56
C GLY A 242 -25.69 -11.59 -6.01
N SER A 243 -25.51 -11.38 -7.32
CA SER A 243 -24.88 -10.16 -7.83
C SER A 243 -25.84 -8.96 -7.82
N TYR A 244 -25.28 -7.75 -7.88
CA TYR A 244 -26.02 -6.50 -8.03
C TYR A 244 -25.60 -5.79 -9.31
N THR A 245 -26.59 -5.40 -10.12
CA THR A 245 -26.38 -4.55 -11.29
C THR A 245 -26.50 -3.08 -10.89
N VAL A 246 -25.36 -2.39 -10.88
CA VAL A 246 -25.22 -1.00 -10.44
C VAL A 246 -25.30 -0.06 -11.65
N PRO A 247 -26.37 0.76 -11.78
CA PRO A 247 -26.35 1.88 -12.72
C PRO A 247 -25.37 2.93 -12.19
N TYR A 248 -24.35 3.27 -12.98
CA TYR A 248 -23.34 4.23 -12.54
C TYR A 248 -23.88 5.66 -12.53
N PHE A 249 -23.34 6.51 -11.67
CA PHE A 249 -23.87 7.85 -11.43
C PHE A 249 -23.46 8.88 -12.48
N ALA A 250 -22.33 8.66 -13.15
CA ALA A 250 -21.73 9.60 -14.10
C ALA A 250 -21.61 8.99 -15.50
N THR A 251 -21.76 9.85 -16.50
CA THR A 251 -21.46 9.55 -17.90
C THR A 251 -19.95 9.65 -18.11
N LEU A 252 -19.39 8.70 -18.85
CA LEU A 252 -17.98 8.73 -19.24
C LEU A 252 -17.69 9.93 -20.15
N PRO A 253 -16.48 10.51 -20.08
CA PRO A 253 -16.11 11.57 -21.00
C PRO A 253 -16.20 11.13 -22.46
N VAL A 254 -16.48 12.07 -23.35
CA VAL A 254 -16.55 11.79 -24.80
C VAL A 254 -15.19 11.76 -25.48
N ASP A 255 -14.18 12.37 -24.85
CA ASP A 255 -12.87 12.65 -25.44
C ASP A 255 -11.74 11.97 -24.65
N TYR A 256 -11.78 10.63 -24.58
CA TYR A 256 -10.64 9.82 -24.14
C TYR A 256 -10.37 8.68 -25.14
N SER A 257 -9.14 8.18 -25.13
CA SER A 257 -8.70 7.04 -25.95
C SER A 257 -8.53 5.78 -25.09
N GLY A 258 -8.51 4.57 -25.66
CA GLY A 258 -8.29 3.33 -24.89
C GLY A 258 -9.50 2.85 -24.09
N ASP A 259 -9.29 1.84 -23.24
CA ASP A 259 -10.37 1.19 -22.48
C ASP A 259 -10.49 1.75 -21.05
N VAL A 260 -11.62 1.49 -20.38
CA VAL A 260 -11.81 1.81 -18.96
C VAL A 260 -11.18 0.76 -18.04
N MET A 261 -10.86 1.20 -16.83
CA MET A 261 -10.50 0.36 -15.69
C MET A 261 -11.54 0.55 -14.60
N ILE A 262 -12.08 -0.56 -14.08
CA ILE A 262 -13.06 -0.55 -13.01
C ILE A 262 -12.43 -1.22 -11.79
N ALA A 263 -12.59 -0.64 -10.61
CA ALA A 263 -12.10 -1.26 -9.39
C ALA A 263 -13.15 -1.24 -8.29
N LEU A 264 -13.17 -2.29 -7.48
CA LEU A 264 -14.01 -2.41 -6.30
C LEU A 264 -13.09 -2.59 -5.10
N GLY A 265 -13.24 -1.70 -4.12
CA GLY A 265 -12.43 -1.72 -2.90
C GLY A 265 -13.15 -1.07 -1.73
N GLY A 266 -12.79 -1.45 -0.53
CA GLY A 266 -13.47 -1.02 0.68
C GLY A 266 -13.04 -1.83 1.89
N HIS A 267 -13.61 -1.48 3.04
CA HIS A 267 -13.54 -2.28 4.25
C HIS A 267 -14.97 -2.62 4.73
N PRO A 268 -15.45 -3.85 4.49
CA PRO A 268 -16.66 -4.32 5.15
C PRO A 268 -16.48 -4.30 6.68
N ALA A 269 -17.59 -4.27 7.40
CA ALA A 269 -17.60 -4.38 8.86
C ALA A 269 -17.49 -5.87 9.24
N GLY A 270 -16.26 -6.37 9.45
CA GLY A 270 -16.02 -7.75 9.85
C GLY A 270 -16.35 -7.97 11.34
N ASN A 271 -16.99 -9.08 11.67
CA ASN A 271 -17.39 -9.39 13.05
C ASN A 271 -16.25 -10.06 13.83
N ALA A 272 -15.55 -9.31 14.67
CA ALA A 272 -14.55 -9.82 15.63
C ALA A 272 -15.18 -10.40 16.91
N GLY A 273 -16.50 -10.30 17.06
CA GLY A 273 -17.24 -10.75 18.24
C GLY A 273 -17.81 -12.16 18.08
N THR A 274 -18.93 -12.40 18.76
CA THR A 274 -19.74 -13.62 18.54
C THR A 274 -21.05 -13.23 17.87
N GLU A 275 -21.75 -14.18 17.26
CA GLU A 275 -23.09 -13.94 16.71
C GLU A 275 -24.07 -13.34 17.73
N ALA A 276 -23.96 -13.70 19.01
CA ALA A 276 -24.82 -13.17 20.07
C ALA A 276 -24.41 -11.79 20.58
N ALA A 277 -23.18 -11.36 20.29
CA ALA A 277 -22.59 -10.10 20.73
C ALA A 277 -21.55 -9.66 19.69
N PRO A 278 -22.01 -9.11 18.55
CA PRO A 278 -21.12 -8.74 17.46
C PRO A 278 -20.27 -7.54 17.85
N VAL A 279 -19.04 -7.54 17.34
CA VAL A 279 -18.09 -6.42 17.47
C VAL A 279 -17.51 -6.18 16.10
N TYR A 280 -17.95 -5.11 15.46
CA TYR A 280 -17.53 -4.82 14.09
C TYR A 280 -16.22 -4.05 14.06
N GLU A 281 -15.29 -4.56 13.27
CA GLU A 281 -14.00 -3.96 12.97
C GLU A 281 -13.86 -3.81 11.45
N ARG A 282 -12.91 -2.99 11.00
CA ARG A 282 -12.65 -2.86 9.57
C ARG A 282 -12.02 -4.15 9.05
N ALA A 283 -12.68 -4.83 8.14
CA ALA A 283 -12.14 -5.97 7.42
C ALA A 283 -11.37 -5.48 6.18
N TYR A 284 -10.09 -5.82 6.07
CA TYR A 284 -9.26 -5.46 4.92
C TYR A 284 -9.42 -6.49 3.80
N ALA A 285 -10.61 -6.53 3.22
CA ALA A 285 -10.94 -7.39 2.09
C ALA A 285 -10.11 -7.01 0.86
N LYS A 286 -9.59 -8.02 0.13
CA LYS A 286 -8.78 -7.78 -1.07
C LYS A 286 -9.61 -7.03 -2.11
N SER A 287 -9.06 -5.92 -2.60
CA SER A 287 -9.65 -5.15 -3.68
C SER A 287 -9.56 -5.91 -5.00
N VAL A 288 -10.44 -5.61 -5.94
CA VAL A 288 -10.45 -6.23 -7.28
C VAL A 288 -10.46 -5.17 -8.37
N VAL A 289 -9.70 -5.43 -9.43
CA VAL A 289 -9.68 -4.64 -10.67
C VAL A 289 -10.26 -5.46 -11.81
N PHE A 290 -11.04 -4.80 -12.66
CA PHE A 290 -11.66 -5.37 -13.84
C PHE A 290 -11.43 -4.47 -15.06
N TYR A 291 -11.05 -5.11 -16.16
CA TYR A 291 -10.84 -4.47 -17.45
C TYR A 291 -11.89 -5.02 -18.43
N PRO A 292 -12.91 -4.23 -18.80
CA PRO A 292 -13.89 -4.66 -19.81
C PRO A 292 -13.24 -4.89 -21.18
N GLY A 293 -12.18 -4.15 -21.49
CA GLY A 293 -11.37 -4.27 -22.69
C GLY A 293 -10.00 -4.88 -22.43
N THR A 294 -8.97 -4.30 -23.04
CA THR A 294 -7.58 -4.76 -22.91
C THR A 294 -7.03 -4.40 -21.53
N PRO A 295 -6.55 -5.38 -20.74
CA PRO A 295 -5.92 -5.09 -19.46
C PRO A 295 -4.68 -4.22 -19.62
N ARG A 296 -4.49 -3.30 -18.67
CA ARG A 296 -3.22 -2.59 -18.53
C ARG A 296 -2.11 -3.59 -18.25
N ALA A 297 -0.94 -3.38 -18.84
CA ALA A 297 0.24 -4.17 -18.52
C ALA A 297 0.52 -4.16 -17.01
N GLU A 298 0.63 -5.34 -16.42
CA GLU A 298 1.11 -5.53 -15.05
C GLU A 298 2.63 -5.44 -15.04
N ILE A 299 3.15 -4.50 -14.26
CA ILE A 299 4.59 -4.19 -14.19
C ILE A 299 5.18 -4.67 -12.86
N VAL A 300 4.39 -4.62 -11.80
CA VAL A 300 4.75 -5.07 -10.46
C VAL A 300 3.63 -5.97 -9.95
N ALA A 301 3.98 -7.13 -9.40
CA ALA A 301 2.99 -8.00 -8.76
C ALA A 301 2.78 -7.62 -7.30
N ALA A 302 1.54 -7.77 -6.84
CA ALA A 302 1.22 -7.55 -5.44
C ALA A 302 2.04 -8.46 -4.51
N ASP A 303 2.23 -9.73 -4.87
CA ASP A 303 2.97 -10.71 -4.06
C ASP A 303 4.40 -10.25 -3.76
N ASN A 304 5.06 -9.56 -4.70
CA ASN A 304 6.39 -9.00 -4.49
C ASN A 304 6.40 -7.93 -3.40
N CYS A 305 5.40 -7.04 -3.37
CA CYS A 305 5.26 -6.06 -2.29
C CYS A 305 4.94 -6.73 -0.94
N GLN A 306 4.12 -7.78 -0.97
CA GLN A 306 3.68 -8.52 0.22
C GLN A 306 4.84 -9.26 0.89
N ASN A 307 5.92 -9.60 0.16
CA ASN A 307 7.14 -10.18 0.75
C ASN A 307 7.75 -9.30 1.85
N CYS A 308 7.60 -7.97 1.74
CA CYS A 308 8.06 -7.03 2.75
C CYS A 308 6.91 -6.50 3.60
N HIS A 309 5.74 -6.21 3.03
CA HIS A 309 4.64 -5.57 3.75
C HIS A 309 3.64 -6.54 4.41
N GLY A 310 3.70 -7.83 4.10
CA GLY A 310 2.77 -8.87 4.56
C GLY A 310 1.40 -8.73 3.90
N TYR A 311 0.73 -7.61 4.15
CA TYR A 311 -0.53 -7.23 3.50
C TYR A 311 -0.65 -5.72 3.34
N LEU A 312 -0.68 -5.23 2.10
CA LEU A 312 -0.89 -3.82 1.81
C LEU A 312 -2.34 -3.44 2.07
N ALA A 313 -2.57 -2.48 2.98
CA ALA A 313 -3.86 -1.89 3.24
C ALA A 313 -3.71 -0.38 3.47
N PHE A 314 -4.20 0.42 2.53
CA PHE A 314 -4.04 1.88 2.54
C PHE A 314 -5.39 2.60 2.54
N HIS A 315 -5.32 3.92 2.72
CA HIS A 315 -6.48 4.82 2.77
C HIS A 315 -7.55 4.35 3.77
N GLY A 316 -7.10 3.94 4.96
CA GLY A 316 -7.96 3.47 6.05
C GLY A 316 -8.55 2.08 5.86
N GLY A 317 -7.98 1.26 4.96
CA GLY A 317 -8.45 -0.09 4.64
C GLY A 317 -9.37 -0.14 3.43
N ASN A 318 -9.34 0.86 2.54
CA ASN A 318 -10.18 0.90 1.34
C ASN A 318 -9.46 0.38 0.09
N ARG A 319 -8.14 0.17 0.16
CA ARG A 319 -7.24 -0.19 -0.93
C ARG A 319 -6.29 -1.26 -0.46
N ASN A 320 -6.63 -2.50 -0.78
CA ASN A 320 -6.11 -3.64 -0.05
C ASN A 320 -5.67 -4.74 -1.01
N GLY A 321 -4.47 -5.28 -0.79
CA GLY A 321 -3.95 -6.52 -1.38
C GLY A 321 -3.69 -6.54 -2.89
N ASP A 322 -4.39 -5.77 -3.71
CA ASP A 322 -4.14 -5.65 -5.15
C ASP A 322 -3.46 -4.30 -5.43
N THR A 323 -2.28 -4.30 -6.05
CA THR A 323 -1.51 -3.08 -6.34
C THR A 323 -2.09 -2.29 -7.51
N GLN A 324 -2.84 -2.91 -8.41
CA GLN A 324 -3.40 -2.23 -9.57
C GLN A 324 -4.45 -1.19 -9.15
N ILE A 325 -5.16 -1.41 -8.04
CA ILE A 325 -6.15 -0.42 -7.55
C ILE A 325 -5.50 0.94 -7.24
N CYS A 326 -4.21 0.98 -6.91
CA CYS A 326 -3.49 2.22 -6.63
C CYS A 326 -3.44 3.10 -7.88
N LEU A 327 -3.31 2.49 -9.06
CA LEU A 327 -3.20 3.19 -10.36
C LEU A 327 -4.49 3.92 -10.76
N VAL A 328 -5.62 3.56 -10.15
CA VAL A 328 -6.89 4.27 -10.32
C VAL A 328 -6.73 5.76 -9.97
N CYS A 329 -5.88 6.09 -8.98
CA CYS A 329 -5.59 7.48 -8.59
C CYS A 329 -4.12 7.85 -8.80
N HIS A 330 -3.17 6.99 -8.40
CA HIS A 330 -1.73 7.22 -8.47
C HIS A 330 -1.21 7.06 -9.90
N ASN A 331 -1.64 7.97 -10.75
CA ASN A 331 -1.40 7.95 -12.18
C ASN A 331 -0.50 9.12 -12.60
N ALA A 332 -0.13 9.19 -13.89
CA ALA A 332 0.86 10.15 -14.38
C ALA A 332 0.44 11.62 -14.23
N ASP A 333 -0.85 11.89 -14.03
CA ASP A 333 -1.43 13.23 -13.98
C ASP A 333 -1.88 13.59 -12.53
N LEU A 334 -1.63 12.72 -11.54
CA LEU A 334 -1.85 13.05 -10.12
C LEU A 334 -0.65 13.82 -9.54
N ALA A 335 -0.89 15.11 -9.29
CA ALA A 335 -0.03 15.98 -8.51
C ALA A 335 -0.86 16.76 -7.47
N ASP A 336 -0.41 16.75 -6.22
CA ASP A 336 -1.09 17.39 -5.10
C ASP A 336 -0.09 18.15 -4.23
N GLY A 337 -0.51 19.29 -3.69
CA GLY A 337 0.38 20.20 -2.98
C GLY A 337 1.51 20.72 -3.87
N GLU A 338 2.74 20.33 -3.56
CA GLU A 338 3.95 20.66 -4.34
C GLU A 338 4.65 19.38 -4.87
N GLU A 339 3.92 18.28 -5.02
CA GLU A 339 4.50 16.95 -5.28
C GLU A 339 3.70 16.10 -6.28
N GLY A 340 4.41 15.23 -7.01
CA GLY A 340 3.83 14.22 -7.89
C GLY A 340 3.57 12.90 -7.17
N PHE A 341 2.44 12.26 -7.46
CA PHE A 341 2.05 10.99 -6.81
C PHE A 341 1.77 9.86 -7.79
N ALA A 342 2.30 9.94 -9.02
CA ALA A 342 2.31 8.81 -9.94
C ALA A 342 2.96 7.58 -9.29
N PHE A 343 2.33 6.41 -9.39
CA PHE A 343 2.65 5.24 -8.55
C PHE A 343 4.14 4.86 -8.57
N GLY A 344 4.75 4.69 -9.76
CA GLY A 344 6.17 4.35 -9.85
C GLY A 344 7.09 5.44 -9.30
N TYR A 345 6.76 6.72 -9.52
CA TYR A 345 7.54 7.85 -9.01
C TYR A 345 7.49 7.94 -7.48
N MET A 346 6.29 7.83 -6.90
CA MET A 346 6.06 7.80 -5.46
C MET A 346 6.79 6.61 -4.81
N ILE A 347 6.56 5.40 -5.32
CA ILE A 347 7.11 4.17 -4.72
C ILE A 347 8.64 4.16 -4.76
N HIS A 348 9.27 4.60 -5.86
CA HIS A 348 10.73 4.70 -5.91
C HIS A 348 11.26 5.73 -4.90
N ASN A 349 10.66 6.92 -4.80
CA ASN A 349 11.12 7.93 -3.85
C ASN A 349 11.00 7.47 -2.38
N ILE A 350 9.91 6.79 -2.03
CA ILE A 350 9.70 6.25 -0.68
C ILE A 350 10.79 5.22 -0.34
N HIS A 351 11.00 4.23 -1.20
CA HIS A 351 11.97 3.16 -0.91
C HIS A 351 13.42 3.63 -1.06
N ALA A 352 13.68 4.65 -1.88
CA ALA A 352 14.97 5.33 -1.94
C ALA A 352 15.24 6.27 -0.75
N ALA A 353 14.30 6.39 0.20
CA ALA A 353 14.39 7.27 1.36
C ALA A 353 14.73 8.72 0.98
N SER A 354 14.05 9.23 -0.05
CA SER A 354 14.30 10.57 -0.58
C SER A 354 14.13 11.65 0.49
N GLU A 355 15.17 12.45 0.72
CA GLU A 355 15.15 13.57 1.70
C GLU A 355 14.23 14.72 1.26
N THR A 356 13.83 14.76 -0.01
CA THR A 356 13.07 15.87 -0.59
C THR A 356 11.64 15.50 -0.95
N TYR A 357 11.37 14.22 -1.24
CA TYR A 357 10.03 13.78 -1.63
C TYR A 357 9.04 13.96 -0.50
N ALA A 358 7.88 14.57 -0.79
CA ALA A 358 6.85 14.89 0.20
C ALA A 358 7.43 15.65 1.44
N GLY A 359 8.42 16.52 1.22
CA GLY A 359 9.09 17.26 2.30
C GLY A 359 9.95 16.40 3.22
N GLY A 360 10.37 15.21 2.77
CA GLY A 360 11.20 14.28 3.54
C GLY A 360 10.41 13.38 4.48
N GLU A 361 9.09 13.26 4.32
CA GLU A 361 8.22 12.40 5.16
C GLU A 361 8.69 10.95 5.20
N PHE A 362 9.33 10.46 4.13
CA PHE A 362 9.79 9.08 4.00
C PHE A 362 11.32 8.93 4.11
N ALA A 363 12.04 9.97 4.55
CA ALA A 363 13.50 9.94 4.64
C ALA A 363 14.03 8.95 5.69
N GLU A 364 13.19 8.50 6.63
CA GLU A 364 13.54 7.51 7.65
C GLU A 364 13.44 6.05 7.16
N VAL A 365 12.88 5.80 5.98
CA VAL A 365 12.69 4.43 5.48
C VAL A 365 14.01 3.71 5.32
N THR A 366 14.19 2.61 6.05
CA THR A 366 15.33 1.70 5.91
C THR A 366 14.96 0.53 5.01
N TYR A 367 15.21 0.64 3.71
CA TYR A 367 14.94 -0.44 2.75
C TYR A 367 15.84 -1.66 3.02
N PRO A 368 15.28 -2.87 3.24
CA PRO A 368 16.03 -4.02 3.75
C PRO A 368 16.91 -4.73 2.70
N GLN A 369 16.90 -4.27 1.46
CA GLN A 369 17.63 -4.88 0.34
C GLN A 369 18.38 -3.82 -0.49
N SER A 370 19.05 -4.25 -1.56
CA SER A 370 19.60 -3.32 -2.54
C SER A 370 18.48 -2.69 -3.37
N LEU A 371 18.47 -1.36 -3.52
CA LEU A 371 17.54 -0.67 -4.43
C LEU A 371 17.78 -1.02 -5.91
N ALA A 372 18.93 -1.60 -6.25
CA ALA A 372 19.21 -2.11 -7.58
C ALA A 372 18.59 -3.50 -7.83
N ASN A 373 18.01 -4.16 -6.81
CA ASN A 373 17.26 -5.39 -6.98
C ASN A 373 15.85 -5.06 -7.48
N CYS A 374 15.72 -4.78 -8.78
CA CYS A 374 14.43 -4.42 -9.39
C CYS A 374 13.39 -5.54 -9.23
N GLY A 375 13.83 -6.80 -9.23
CA GLY A 375 12.98 -7.99 -9.04
C GLY A 375 12.35 -8.09 -7.65
N ALA A 376 12.77 -7.25 -6.69
CA ALA A 376 12.08 -7.14 -5.40
C ALA A 376 10.66 -6.59 -5.53
N CYS A 377 10.34 -5.88 -6.62
CA CYS A 377 9.01 -5.32 -6.90
C CYS A 377 8.49 -5.71 -8.29
N HIS A 378 9.36 -5.60 -9.30
CA HIS A 378 8.97 -5.77 -10.69
C HIS A 378 8.85 -7.22 -11.11
N GLU A 379 7.88 -7.46 -11.98
CA GLU A 379 7.83 -8.69 -12.79
C GLU A 379 9.06 -8.79 -13.71
N ASP A 380 9.43 -10.01 -14.08
CA ASP A 380 10.61 -10.22 -14.91
C ASP A 380 10.48 -9.50 -16.26
N GLY A 381 11.54 -8.77 -16.65
CA GLY A 381 11.60 -8.00 -17.89
C GLY A 381 10.79 -6.69 -17.92
N THR A 382 10.11 -6.27 -16.84
CA THR A 382 9.22 -5.10 -16.85
C THR A 382 9.86 -3.80 -16.35
N TYR A 383 11.11 -3.83 -15.88
CA TYR A 383 11.83 -2.68 -15.27
C TYR A 383 12.81 -1.99 -16.22
N ASN A 384 12.53 -2.04 -17.52
CA ASN A 384 13.25 -1.31 -18.56
C ASN A 384 12.72 0.13 -18.69
N ALA A 385 13.08 0.83 -19.77
CA ALA A 385 12.52 2.13 -20.11
C ALA A 385 10.97 2.10 -20.18
N ALA A 386 10.35 3.27 -19.97
CA ALA A 386 8.90 3.39 -19.96
C ALA A 386 8.29 2.89 -21.29
N ARG A 387 7.08 2.33 -21.18
CA ARG A 387 6.28 1.91 -22.34
C ARG A 387 6.03 3.08 -23.30
N ALA A 388 5.84 2.77 -24.58
CA ALA A 388 5.57 3.79 -25.60
C ALA A 388 4.28 4.59 -25.36
N THR A 389 3.35 4.05 -24.57
CA THR A 389 2.09 4.72 -24.17
C THR A 389 2.20 5.50 -22.86
N ALA A 390 3.39 5.61 -22.25
CA ALA A 390 3.54 6.35 -21.00
C ALA A 390 3.41 7.86 -21.24
N ARG A 391 2.69 8.53 -20.34
CA ARG A 391 2.57 9.98 -20.27
C ARG A 391 3.73 10.53 -19.44
N ALA A 392 4.04 11.81 -19.64
CA ALA A 392 4.93 12.52 -18.72
C ALA A 392 4.30 12.56 -17.32
N ILE A 393 5.11 12.46 -16.27
CA ILE A 393 4.63 12.51 -14.88
C ILE A 393 4.56 13.95 -14.43
N SER A 394 3.40 14.38 -13.95
CA SER A 394 3.26 15.63 -13.20
C SER A 394 4.04 15.52 -11.89
N THR A 395 5.05 16.37 -11.70
CA THR A 395 5.88 16.46 -10.49
C THR A 395 5.44 17.57 -9.55
N ASN A 396 4.66 18.53 -10.04
CA ASN A 396 4.06 19.60 -9.24
C ASN A 396 2.80 20.12 -9.95
N PRO A 397 1.69 20.38 -9.24
CA PRO A 397 0.49 20.92 -9.87
C PRO A 397 0.72 22.31 -10.47
N GLY A 398 -0.03 22.59 -11.54
CA GLY A 398 -0.08 23.88 -12.21
C GLY A 398 -0.84 24.95 -11.43
N ALA A 399 -1.17 26.04 -12.11
CA ALA A 399 -1.98 27.11 -11.54
C ALA A 399 -3.45 26.69 -11.39
N ASP A 400 -3.93 25.78 -12.23
CA ASP A 400 -5.28 25.24 -12.18
C ASP A 400 -5.26 23.73 -11.92
N ALA A 401 -5.67 23.31 -10.72
CA ALA A 401 -5.70 21.89 -10.33
C ALA A 401 -6.63 21.01 -11.19
N ALA A 402 -7.52 21.61 -12.00
CA ALA A 402 -8.35 20.89 -12.95
C ALA A 402 -7.70 20.68 -14.31
N ILE A 403 -6.51 21.23 -14.55
CA ILE A 403 -5.80 21.17 -15.83
C ILE A 403 -4.45 20.52 -15.61
N TRP A 404 -4.13 19.45 -16.35
CA TRP A 404 -2.81 18.81 -16.25
C TRP A 404 -1.77 19.47 -17.15
N THR A 405 -2.17 20.25 -18.16
CA THR A 405 -1.25 20.81 -19.16
C THR A 405 -0.37 21.94 -18.63
N ASP A 406 -0.74 22.57 -17.52
CA ASP A 406 0.06 23.61 -16.86
C ASP A 406 0.87 23.09 -15.66
N ASP A 407 0.76 21.79 -15.35
CA ASP A 407 1.61 21.12 -14.37
C ASP A 407 3.09 21.23 -14.74
N THR A 408 3.95 21.20 -13.74
CA THR A 408 5.36 20.86 -13.97
C THR A 408 5.48 19.36 -14.11
N ALA A 409 6.25 18.90 -15.09
CA ALA A 409 6.35 17.50 -15.42
C ALA A 409 7.73 17.10 -15.94
N THR A 410 8.01 15.81 -15.76
CA THR A 410 9.18 15.13 -16.29
C THR A 410 8.74 13.96 -17.16
N THR A 411 9.38 13.76 -18.33
CA THR A 411 9.04 12.65 -19.23
C THR A 411 9.21 11.30 -18.54
N ALA A 412 8.38 10.32 -18.91
CA ALA A 412 8.18 9.08 -18.14
C ALA A 412 9.49 8.45 -17.67
N SER A 413 10.35 7.98 -18.58
CA SER A 413 11.57 7.26 -18.21
C SER A 413 12.52 8.16 -17.41
N SER A 414 12.64 9.43 -17.79
CA SER A 414 13.47 10.41 -17.06
C SER A 414 12.98 10.60 -15.63
N ALA A 415 11.67 10.62 -15.39
CA ALA A 415 11.09 10.74 -14.06
C ALA A 415 11.34 9.49 -13.23
N GLN A 416 11.12 8.29 -13.79
CA GLN A 416 11.36 7.04 -13.06
C GLN A 416 12.83 6.82 -12.73
N CYS A 417 13.72 6.95 -13.71
CA CYS A 417 15.17 6.78 -13.51
C CYS A 417 15.73 7.89 -12.61
N GLY A 418 15.21 9.11 -12.74
CA GLY A 418 15.66 10.30 -12.02
C GLY A 418 15.44 10.24 -10.51
N THR A 419 14.50 9.41 -10.04
CA THR A 419 14.27 9.17 -8.59
C THR A 419 15.53 8.66 -7.89
N CYS A 420 16.26 7.73 -8.49
CA CYS A 420 17.51 7.17 -7.95
C CYS A 420 18.76 7.80 -8.60
N HIS A 421 18.68 8.16 -9.89
CA HIS A 421 19.77 8.78 -10.64
C HIS A 421 19.58 10.30 -10.75
N SER A 422 19.60 10.99 -9.62
CA SER A 422 19.29 12.42 -9.50
C SER A 422 20.45 13.38 -9.78
N SER A 423 21.63 12.86 -10.13
CA SER A 423 22.81 13.72 -10.39
C SER A 423 22.63 14.63 -11.61
N SER A 424 23.29 15.80 -11.61
CA SER A 424 23.28 16.72 -12.75
C SER A 424 23.82 16.10 -14.05
N ALA A 425 24.77 15.17 -13.95
CA ALA A 425 25.29 14.42 -15.09
C ALA A 425 24.23 13.46 -15.67
N ALA A 426 23.45 12.80 -14.81
CA ALA A 426 22.34 11.96 -15.24
C ALA A 426 21.24 12.80 -15.90
N ALA A 427 20.85 13.93 -15.30
CA ALA A 427 19.90 14.87 -15.91
C ALA A 427 20.34 15.35 -17.31
N GLY A 428 21.62 15.69 -17.48
CA GLY A 428 22.18 16.05 -18.79
C GLY A 428 22.19 14.88 -19.79
N HIS A 429 22.40 13.66 -19.32
CA HIS A 429 22.30 12.45 -20.14
C HIS A 429 20.85 12.19 -20.59
N PHE A 430 19.87 12.32 -19.70
CA PHE A 430 18.45 12.20 -20.03
C PHE A 430 18.04 13.23 -21.10
N ALA A 431 18.40 14.50 -20.90
CA ALA A 431 18.13 15.57 -21.86
C ALA A 431 18.77 15.31 -23.24
N SER A 432 19.99 14.75 -23.26
CA SER A 432 20.67 14.40 -24.52
C SER A 432 20.00 13.25 -25.28
N ASN A 433 19.14 12.47 -24.61
CA ASN A 433 18.40 11.35 -25.19
C ASN A 433 16.88 11.61 -25.29
N GLY A 434 16.48 12.88 -25.30
CA GLY A 434 15.09 13.30 -25.51
C GLY A 434 14.25 13.40 -24.24
N GLY A 435 14.85 13.23 -23.07
CA GLY A 435 14.19 13.48 -21.79
C GLY A 435 13.94 14.98 -21.55
N PHE A 436 12.80 15.32 -20.96
CA PHE A 436 12.53 16.65 -20.43
C PHE A 436 12.32 16.54 -18.93
N ILE A 437 12.93 17.47 -18.17
CA ILE A 437 12.95 17.45 -16.71
C ILE A 437 12.40 18.78 -16.21
N ASP A 438 11.39 18.69 -15.34
CA ASP A 438 10.73 19.81 -14.67
C ASP A 438 10.36 20.96 -15.61
N VAL A 439 9.70 20.59 -16.72
CA VAL A 439 9.15 21.54 -17.68
C VAL A 439 7.63 21.57 -17.59
N THR A 440 6.99 22.61 -18.12
CA THR A 440 5.53 22.60 -18.22
C THR A 440 5.05 21.43 -19.06
N LYS A 441 4.00 20.73 -18.61
CA LYS A 441 3.36 19.59 -19.29
C LYS A 441 2.56 19.99 -20.53
N ASP A 442 2.90 21.15 -21.10
CA ASP A 442 2.26 21.73 -22.27
C ASP A 442 2.45 20.81 -23.49
N PRO A 443 1.37 20.39 -24.17
CA PRO A 443 1.45 19.60 -25.38
C PRO A 443 2.25 20.27 -26.51
N GLY A 444 2.36 21.60 -26.51
CA GLY A 444 3.24 22.35 -27.42
C GLY A 444 4.73 22.10 -27.19
N LEU A 445 5.13 21.76 -25.95
CA LEU A 445 6.51 21.48 -25.55
C LEU A 445 6.82 19.99 -25.51
N LEU A 446 6.01 19.21 -24.79
CA LEU A 446 6.22 17.78 -24.61
C LEU A 446 5.58 16.92 -25.71
N GLY A 447 4.82 17.52 -26.63
CA GLY A 447 3.94 16.76 -27.52
C GLY A 447 2.66 16.31 -26.82
N ASN A 448 1.63 15.98 -27.61
CA ASN A 448 0.43 15.36 -27.06
C ASN A 448 0.80 14.00 -26.44
N PRO A 449 0.43 13.73 -25.18
CA PRO A 449 0.64 12.43 -24.58
C PRO A 449 -0.09 11.33 -25.40
N PRO A 450 0.45 10.10 -25.46
CA PRO A 450 1.68 9.64 -24.82
C PRO A 450 2.94 10.24 -25.43
N VAL A 451 3.95 10.46 -24.58
CA VAL A 451 5.14 11.26 -24.91
C VAL A 451 6.27 10.35 -25.38
N GLY A 452 6.34 10.13 -26.69
CA GLY A 452 7.26 9.15 -27.31
C GLY A 452 8.68 9.64 -27.64
N GLN A 453 9.13 10.80 -27.15
CA GLN A 453 10.42 11.40 -27.57
C GLN A 453 11.68 10.79 -26.93
N GLU A 454 11.54 10.00 -25.87
CA GLU A 454 12.68 9.42 -25.17
C GLU A 454 13.29 8.24 -25.95
N ALA A 455 14.60 8.28 -26.20
CA ALA A 455 15.34 7.20 -26.87
C ALA A 455 15.91 6.15 -25.89
N CYS A 456 15.46 6.16 -24.63
CA CYS A 456 16.03 5.34 -23.54
C CYS A 456 16.03 3.84 -23.88
N ALA A 457 14.92 3.32 -24.41
CA ALA A 457 14.75 1.90 -24.73
C ALA A 457 15.75 1.37 -25.77
N VAL A 458 16.36 2.23 -26.58
CA VAL A 458 17.36 1.83 -27.59
C VAL A 458 18.63 1.30 -26.93
N CYS A 459 18.99 1.84 -25.77
CA CYS A 459 20.19 1.47 -25.03
C CYS A 459 19.87 0.65 -23.78
N HIS A 460 18.77 0.98 -23.11
CA HIS A 460 18.36 0.45 -21.81
C HIS A 460 17.17 -0.52 -21.87
N GLY A 461 16.69 -0.86 -23.08
CA GLY A 461 15.66 -1.89 -23.25
C GLY A 461 16.24 -3.31 -23.28
N ALA A 462 15.36 -4.30 -23.16
CA ALA A 462 15.71 -5.71 -23.18
C ALA A 462 16.57 -6.09 -24.41
N GLY A 463 17.68 -6.81 -24.18
CA GLY A 463 18.63 -7.25 -25.19
C GLY A 463 19.53 -6.15 -25.77
N SER A 464 19.44 -4.92 -25.26
CA SER A 464 20.27 -3.79 -25.70
C SER A 464 21.64 -3.80 -25.03
N THR A 465 22.54 -2.93 -25.51
CA THR A 465 23.93 -2.85 -25.01
C THR A 465 24.00 -2.54 -23.51
N PHE A 466 23.06 -1.75 -22.99
CA PHE A 466 22.97 -1.33 -21.58
C PHE A 466 21.61 -1.70 -20.97
N ASP A 467 21.09 -2.86 -21.36
CA ASP A 467 19.86 -3.45 -20.83
C ASP A 467 19.81 -3.37 -19.30
N THR A 468 18.76 -2.75 -18.75
CA THR A 468 18.63 -2.56 -17.30
C THR A 468 18.75 -3.86 -16.51
N THR A 469 18.24 -4.97 -17.05
CA THR A 469 18.26 -6.30 -16.43
C THR A 469 19.66 -6.88 -16.25
N LEU A 470 20.65 -6.41 -17.02
CA LEU A 470 22.04 -6.85 -16.93
C LEU A 470 22.86 -6.04 -15.91
N TYR A 471 22.40 -4.83 -15.57
CA TYR A 471 23.11 -3.89 -14.71
C TYR A 471 22.43 -3.66 -13.36
N HIS A 472 21.15 -4.00 -13.27
CA HIS A 472 20.33 -3.98 -12.06
C HIS A 472 19.67 -5.37 -11.97
N GLY A 473 20.26 -6.26 -11.18
CA GLY A 473 19.81 -7.64 -10.99
C GLY A 473 20.59 -8.28 -9.83
N ASP A 474 19.83 -8.95 -8.96
CA ASP A 474 20.15 -9.72 -7.73
C ASP A 474 21.42 -9.35 -6.94
#